data_AF-A0A951H1V8-F1
#
_entry.id   AF-A0A951H1V8-F1
#
_cell.length_a   1.000
_cell.length_b   1.000
_cell.length_c   1.000
_cell.angle_alpha   90.00
_cell.angle_beta   90.00
_cell.angle_gamma   90.00
#
_symmetry.space_group_name_H-M   'P 1'
#
loop_
_entity.id
_entity.type
_entity.pdbx_description
1 polymer ?
#
loop_
_entity_poly.entity_id
_entity_poly.type
_entity_poly.pdbx_seq_one_letter_code
_entity_poly.pdbx_strand_id
1 'polypeptide(L)'
;MHGEDENENEPKGERAPVYSREIEAMLARARKVGEGRFVELDQPLEAGNGGALAEYLNQGWSVSEPWGRWSDGETASLNVLLRVPTRRDLIAEFAVQAYVSEKTPEQRVTVFVNGEEADSWSFTSKDPTTRTLEIAAKGLRFGMTAAALDFRFAIASPESPQATGESDDARRLGFGLRSIRFSLAPG
;
A
#
# COMPACT_ATOMS: atom_id res chain seq x y z
N MET A 1 -35.43 10.46 -48.63
CA MET A 1 -35.82 11.12 -47.38
C MET A 1 -35.61 10.11 -46.27
N HIS A 2 -34.61 10.41 -45.41
CA HIS A 2 -34.37 9.97 -44.03
C HIS A 2 -34.36 8.47 -43.74
N GLY A 3 -33.36 7.86 -43.10
CA GLY A 3 -32.18 8.28 -42.32
C GLY A 3 -31.83 7.01 -41.50
N GLU A 4 -30.68 6.38 -41.71
CA GLU A 4 -29.47 6.52 -40.89
C GLU A 4 -29.69 6.31 -39.38
N ASP A 5 -29.01 5.26 -38.90
CA ASP A 5 -28.22 5.18 -37.66
C ASP A 5 -28.69 4.25 -36.53
N GLU A 6 -28.00 3.11 -36.49
CA GLU A 6 -27.21 2.59 -35.37
C GLU A 6 -27.54 3.13 -33.98
N ASN A 7 -27.88 2.21 -33.07
CA ASN A 7 -27.62 2.44 -31.66
C ASN A 7 -27.25 1.12 -30.96
N GLU A 8 -26.15 0.53 -31.39
CA GLU A 8 -25.32 -0.32 -30.51
C GLU A 8 -24.37 0.62 -29.76
N ASN A 9 -24.80 1.13 -28.61
CA ASN A 9 -23.88 1.67 -27.62
C ASN A 9 -24.48 1.58 -26.22
N GLU A 10 -24.69 0.35 -25.76
CA GLU A 10 -24.75 0.10 -24.32
C GLU A 10 -23.31 0.20 -23.78
N PRO A 11 -22.99 1.13 -22.87
CA PRO A 11 -21.69 1.12 -22.24
C PRO A 11 -21.58 -0.17 -21.45
N LYS A 12 -20.65 -1.06 -21.86
CA LYS A 12 -20.21 -2.21 -21.08
C LYS A 12 -19.96 -1.72 -19.67
N GLY A 13 -20.85 -2.08 -18.75
CA GLY A 13 -20.79 -1.68 -17.35
C GLY A 13 -19.39 -1.91 -16.83
N GLU A 14 -18.67 -0.82 -16.64
CA GLU A 14 -17.40 -0.80 -15.94
C GLU A 14 -17.69 -1.38 -14.56
N ARG A 15 -17.31 -2.65 -14.37
CA ARG A 15 -17.51 -3.32 -13.09
C ARG A 15 -16.74 -2.49 -12.08
N ALA A 16 -17.47 -1.77 -11.23
CA ALA A 16 -16.88 -1.08 -10.10
C ALA A 16 -15.94 -2.05 -9.39
N PRO A 17 -14.65 -1.71 -9.25
CA PRO A 17 -13.68 -2.72 -8.87
C PRO A 17 -13.98 -3.21 -7.45
N VAL A 18 -13.69 -4.50 -7.22
CA VAL A 18 -14.08 -5.29 -6.05
C VAL A 18 -13.63 -4.67 -4.72
N TYR A 19 -12.66 -3.75 -4.76
CA TYR A 19 -12.15 -2.91 -3.65
C TYR A 19 -13.20 -2.07 -2.92
N SER A 20 -14.41 -1.90 -3.49
CA SER A 20 -15.43 -1.01 -2.95
C SER A 20 -15.94 -1.39 -1.56
N ARG A 21 -16.15 -2.65 -1.18
CA ARG A 21 -16.92 -2.94 0.05
C ARG A 21 -16.18 -2.63 1.35
N GLU A 22 -14.91 -2.98 1.46
CA GLU A 22 -14.13 -2.73 2.68
C GLU A 22 -13.78 -1.26 2.83
N ILE A 23 -13.38 -0.60 1.73
CA ILE A 23 -13.12 0.84 1.71
C ILE A 23 -14.40 1.62 2.00
N GLU A 24 -15.53 1.27 1.36
CA GLU A 24 -16.82 1.92 1.64
C GLU A 24 -17.28 1.63 3.07
N ALA A 25 -17.07 0.43 3.60
CA ALA A 25 -17.35 0.12 5.00
C ALA A 25 -16.44 0.90 5.96
N MET A 26 -15.16 1.07 5.61
CA MET A 26 -14.18 1.84 6.39
C MET A 26 -14.53 3.33 6.37
N LEU A 27 -14.81 3.89 5.20
CA LEU A 27 -15.30 5.26 5.01
C LEU A 27 -16.65 5.47 5.71
N ALA A 28 -17.57 4.50 5.66
CA ALA A 28 -18.85 4.57 6.36
C ALA A 28 -18.68 4.54 7.89
N ARG A 29 -17.77 3.72 8.43
CA ARG A 29 -17.40 3.73 9.85
C ARG A 29 -16.81 5.08 10.27
N ALA A 30 -15.88 5.61 9.46
CA ALA A 30 -15.27 6.92 9.70
C ALA A 30 -16.28 8.08 9.65
N ARG A 31 -17.34 7.97 8.83
CA ARG A 31 -18.44 8.95 8.80
C ARG A 31 -19.38 8.84 10.00
N LYS A 32 -19.55 7.64 10.55
CA LYS A 32 -20.55 7.33 11.59
C LYS A 32 -20.01 7.43 13.01
N VAL A 33 -18.69 7.38 13.17
CA VAL A 33 -18.01 7.44 14.46
C VAL A 33 -16.85 8.41 14.31
N GLY A 34 -16.78 9.44 15.16
CA GLY A 34 -15.59 10.29 15.29
C GLY A 34 -14.33 9.58 15.81
N GLU A 35 -14.31 8.24 15.75
CA GLU A 35 -13.29 7.33 16.28
C GLU A 35 -12.68 6.46 15.16
N GLY A 36 -12.71 6.91 13.91
CA GLY A 36 -11.73 6.42 12.94
C GLY A 36 -10.34 6.83 13.43
N ARG A 37 -9.41 5.89 13.60
CA ARG A 37 -8.01 6.23 13.88
C ARG A 37 -7.43 6.80 12.59
N PHE A 38 -7.38 8.12 12.54
CA PHE A 38 -6.83 8.82 11.39
C PHE A 38 -5.31 8.81 11.48
N VAL A 39 -4.68 8.62 10.32
CA VAL A 39 -3.27 8.93 10.15
C VAL A 39 -3.16 10.44 10.00
N GLU A 40 -2.25 11.04 10.76
CA GLU A 40 -1.91 12.46 10.65
C GLU A 40 -0.76 12.64 9.65
N LEU A 41 -0.77 13.77 8.94
CA LEU A 41 0.31 14.13 8.03
C LEU A 41 1.61 14.41 8.80
N ASP A 42 2.73 14.26 8.10
CA ASP A 42 4.10 14.57 8.53
C ASP A 42 4.60 13.80 9.75
N GLN A 43 3.83 12.80 10.22
CA GLN A 43 4.21 11.89 11.30
C GLN A 43 4.49 10.50 10.74
N PRO A 44 5.68 9.91 10.98
CA PRO A 44 5.94 8.54 10.60
C PRO A 44 5.14 7.56 11.47
N LEU A 45 4.55 6.57 10.82
CA LEU A 45 3.96 5.40 11.46
C LEU A 45 4.97 4.26 11.40
N GLU A 46 5.53 3.88 12.55
CA GLU A 46 6.50 2.79 12.67
C GLU A 46 5.82 1.42 12.57
N ALA A 47 6.46 0.47 11.87
CA ALA A 47 6.00 -0.90 11.66
C ALA A 47 6.58 -1.90 12.68
N GLY A 48 7.61 -1.48 13.41
CA GLY A 48 8.30 -2.30 14.40
C GLY A 48 7.46 -2.58 15.65
N ASN A 49 8.08 -3.22 16.64
CA ASN A 49 7.44 -3.54 17.92
C ASN A 49 6.78 -2.31 18.57
N GLY A 50 5.48 -2.40 18.83
CA GLY A 50 4.70 -1.31 19.44
C GLY A 50 4.44 -0.11 18.52
N GLY A 51 4.86 -0.18 17.25
CA GLY A 51 4.65 0.87 16.26
C GLY A 51 3.19 1.01 15.84
N ALA A 52 2.74 2.25 15.65
CA ALA A 52 1.36 2.57 15.34
C ALA A 52 0.89 2.03 13.98
N LEU A 53 1.81 1.67 13.08
CA LEU A 53 1.43 1.14 11.77
C LEU A 53 0.75 -0.23 11.87
N ALA A 54 1.01 -0.99 12.94
CA ALA A 54 0.47 -2.33 13.14
C ALA A 54 -1.08 -2.40 13.05
N GLU A 55 -1.76 -1.30 13.36
CA GLU A 55 -3.23 -1.22 13.32
C GLU A 55 -3.80 -1.06 11.91
N TYR A 56 -2.96 -0.71 10.95
CA TYR A 56 -3.34 -0.46 9.55
C TYR A 56 -2.85 -1.58 8.62
N LEU A 57 -1.97 -2.46 9.11
CA LEU A 57 -1.51 -3.62 8.36
C LEU A 57 -2.64 -4.64 8.24
N ASN A 58 -2.77 -5.21 7.05
CA ASN A 58 -3.74 -6.26 6.76
C ASN A 58 -3.00 -7.59 6.51
N GLN A 59 -3.29 -8.29 5.42
CA GLN A 59 -2.66 -9.57 5.09
C GLN A 59 -1.23 -9.44 4.57
N GLY A 60 -0.45 -10.50 4.72
CA GLY A 60 0.87 -10.67 4.09
C GLY A 60 2.05 -10.09 4.86
N TRP A 61 1.88 -9.80 6.15
CA TRP A 61 2.94 -9.34 7.03
C TRP A 61 3.29 -10.41 8.07
N SER A 62 4.58 -10.54 8.35
CA SER A 62 5.11 -11.31 9.46
C SER A 62 4.86 -10.65 10.82
N VAL A 63 5.23 -11.38 11.88
CA VAL A 63 5.39 -10.82 13.23
C VAL A 63 6.30 -9.60 13.23
N SER A 64 6.07 -8.67 14.16
CA SER A 64 6.91 -7.49 14.31
C SER A 64 8.30 -7.85 14.82
N GLU A 65 9.27 -7.09 14.32
CA GLU A 65 10.63 -7.05 14.78
C GLU A 65 10.93 -5.64 15.36
N PRO A 66 12.02 -5.44 16.10
CA PRO A 66 12.33 -4.13 16.68
C PRO A 66 12.41 -2.99 15.66
N TRP A 67 12.84 -3.29 14.43
CA TRP A 67 13.04 -2.31 13.37
C TRP A 67 11.84 -2.17 12.41
N GLY A 68 10.92 -3.13 12.35
CA GLY A 68 9.91 -3.18 11.30
C GLY A 68 9.22 -4.54 11.17
N ARG A 69 8.62 -4.79 10.01
CA ARG A 69 7.95 -6.05 9.65
C ARG A 69 8.33 -6.48 8.25
N TRP A 70 8.68 -7.75 8.11
CA TRP A 70 8.78 -8.38 6.80
C TRP A 70 7.42 -8.67 6.20
N SER A 71 7.31 -8.55 4.88
CA SER A 71 6.30 -9.26 4.11
C SER A 71 6.53 -10.76 4.20
N ASP A 72 5.46 -11.54 4.14
CA ASP A 72 5.52 -13.00 4.08
C ASP A 72 4.62 -13.52 2.95
N GLY A 73 5.27 -13.95 1.86
CA GLY A 73 4.61 -14.38 0.63
C GLY A 73 4.57 -13.31 -0.46
N GLU A 74 3.73 -13.54 -1.47
CA GLU A 74 3.70 -12.78 -2.74
C GLU A 74 2.88 -11.50 -2.68
N THR A 75 2.18 -11.27 -1.57
CA THR A 75 1.33 -10.09 -1.41
C THR A 75 1.38 -9.61 0.03
N ALA A 76 1.51 -8.30 0.21
CA ALA A 76 1.29 -7.61 1.48
C ALA A 76 0.34 -6.42 1.26
N SER A 77 -0.40 -6.02 2.30
CA SER A 77 -1.36 -4.92 2.15
C SER A 77 -1.57 -4.12 3.44
N LEU A 78 -1.91 -2.84 3.30
CA LEU A 78 -2.29 -1.99 4.42
C LEU A 78 -3.38 -1.00 4.00
N ASN A 79 -4.22 -0.62 4.95
CA ASN A 79 -5.35 0.28 4.74
C ASN A 79 -5.24 1.46 5.70
N VAL A 80 -5.17 2.69 5.18
CA VAL A 80 -5.11 3.89 6.01
C VAL A 80 -6.27 4.84 5.72
N LEU A 81 -6.75 5.48 6.79
CA LEU A 81 -7.61 6.65 6.73
C LEU A 81 -6.76 7.87 7.04
N LEU A 82 -6.33 8.58 6.01
CA LEU A 82 -5.47 9.74 6.18
C LEU A 82 -6.33 10.98 6.42
N ARG A 83 -6.07 11.73 7.50
CA ARG A 83 -6.69 13.05 7.70
C ARG A 83 -6.05 14.02 6.71
N VAL A 84 -6.87 14.56 5.82
CA VAL A 84 -6.41 15.50 4.79
C VAL A 84 -7.28 16.76 4.84
N PRO A 85 -6.70 17.93 5.14
CA PRO A 85 -7.46 19.17 5.29
C PRO A 85 -7.96 19.70 3.94
N THR A 86 -7.32 19.29 2.83
CA THR A 86 -7.63 19.74 1.48
C THR A 86 -7.44 18.62 0.47
N ARG A 87 -8.16 18.69 -0.65
CA ARG A 87 -7.96 17.77 -1.79
C ARG A 87 -6.71 18.20 -2.55
N ARG A 88 -5.56 17.66 -2.17
CA ARG A 88 -4.28 17.84 -2.87
C ARG A 88 -3.63 16.48 -3.08
N ASP A 89 -2.70 16.44 -4.02
CA ASP A 89 -1.87 15.28 -4.24
C ASP A 89 -1.05 15.01 -2.96
N LEU A 90 -0.80 13.74 -2.71
CA LEU A 90 -0.11 13.29 -1.51
C LEU A 90 1.23 12.69 -1.89
N ILE A 91 2.16 12.74 -0.95
CA ILE A 91 3.39 11.97 -0.99
C ILE A 91 3.31 10.93 0.12
N ALA A 92 3.50 9.66 -0.25
CA ALA A 92 3.73 8.58 0.69
C ALA A 92 5.22 8.19 0.65
N GLU A 93 5.91 8.38 1.76
CA GLU A 93 7.31 8.02 1.92
C GLU A 93 7.41 6.75 2.76
N PHE A 94 8.09 5.73 2.23
CA PHE A 94 8.26 4.42 2.83
C PHE A 94 9.73 4.21 3.16
N ALA A 95 10.03 4.02 4.44
CA ALA A 95 11.32 3.46 4.86
C ALA A 95 11.23 1.94 4.75
N VAL A 96 12.02 1.34 3.86
CA VAL A 96 11.94 -0.07 3.52
C VAL A 96 13.32 -0.71 3.40
N GLN A 97 13.35 -2.03 3.41
CA GLN A 97 14.50 -2.84 3.03
C GLN A 97 14.01 -4.06 2.24
N ALA A 98 14.88 -4.78 1.55
CA ALA A 98 14.49 -5.98 0.82
C ALA A 98 15.27 -7.21 1.29
N TYR A 99 14.64 -8.37 1.14
CA TYR A 99 15.34 -9.63 1.17
C TYR A 99 15.93 -9.89 -0.22
N VAL A 100 17.25 -9.85 -0.30
CA VAL A 100 18.02 -10.22 -1.49
C VAL A 100 19.11 -11.20 -1.07
N SER A 101 19.45 -12.16 -1.91
CA SER A 101 20.48 -13.16 -1.65
C SER A 101 21.24 -13.46 -2.94
N GLU A 102 22.24 -14.32 -2.90
CA GLU A 102 22.90 -14.78 -4.14
C GLU A 102 21.93 -15.51 -5.07
N LYS A 103 20.92 -16.21 -4.52
CA LYS A 103 19.90 -16.91 -5.30
C LYS A 103 18.76 -15.99 -5.75
N THR A 104 18.52 -14.90 -5.02
CA THR A 104 17.53 -13.86 -5.33
C THR A 104 18.20 -12.49 -5.32
N PRO A 105 19.01 -12.16 -6.35
CA PRO A 105 19.83 -10.96 -6.34
C PRO A 105 19.03 -9.66 -6.54
N GLU A 106 17.79 -9.79 -7.04
CA GLU A 106 16.87 -8.69 -7.22
C GLU A 106 15.49 -9.06 -6.65
N GLN A 107 14.96 -8.19 -5.79
CA GLN A 107 13.58 -8.24 -5.35
C GLN A 107 12.78 -7.13 -6.02
N ARG A 108 11.73 -7.50 -6.75
CA ARG A 108 10.79 -6.54 -7.35
C ARG A 108 9.47 -6.51 -6.58
N VAL A 109 8.94 -5.31 -6.38
CA VAL A 109 7.67 -5.05 -5.69
C VAL A 109 6.85 -4.05 -6.50
N THR A 110 5.71 -4.47 -7.02
CA THR A 110 4.75 -3.56 -7.67
C THR A 110 3.78 -3.04 -6.62
N VAL A 111 3.65 -1.72 -6.54
CA VAL A 111 2.80 -1.03 -5.58
C VAL A 111 1.52 -0.60 -6.26
N PHE A 112 0.40 -0.95 -5.64
CA PHE A 112 -0.92 -0.53 -6.07
C PHE A 112 -1.54 0.35 -5.00
N VAL A 113 -2.22 1.41 -5.43
CA VAL A 113 -3.02 2.28 -4.56
C VAL A 113 -4.45 2.28 -5.06
N ASN A 114 -5.40 1.93 -4.19
CA ASN A 114 -6.83 1.86 -4.51
C ASN A 114 -7.13 0.99 -5.76
N GLY A 115 -6.31 -0.03 -5.99
CA GLY A 115 -6.46 -0.98 -7.11
C GLY A 115 -5.75 -0.60 -8.41
N GLU A 116 -5.18 0.61 -8.51
CA GLU A 116 -4.39 1.05 -9.66
C GLU A 116 -2.90 0.86 -9.39
N GLU A 117 -2.14 0.43 -10.39
CA GLU A 117 -0.68 0.36 -10.29
C GLU A 117 -0.11 1.77 -10.16
N ALA A 118 0.64 2.01 -9.09
CA ALA A 118 1.11 3.33 -8.71
C ALA A 118 2.64 3.46 -8.89
N ASP A 119 3.39 2.39 -8.63
CA ASP A 119 4.85 2.36 -8.81
C ASP A 119 5.38 0.92 -8.87
N SER A 120 6.64 0.75 -9.29
CA SER A 120 7.36 -0.51 -9.32
C SER A 120 8.77 -0.33 -8.75
N TRP A 121 9.03 -0.97 -7.61
CA TRP A 121 10.29 -0.91 -6.91
C TRP A 121 11.18 -2.09 -7.26
N SER A 122 12.46 -1.81 -7.53
CA SER A 122 13.52 -2.82 -7.61
C SER A 122 14.52 -2.60 -6.47
N PHE A 123 14.93 -3.70 -5.85
CA PHE A 123 15.93 -3.73 -4.79
C PHE A 123 17.00 -4.76 -5.13
N THR A 124 18.25 -4.32 -5.11
CA THR A 124 19.45 -5.16 -5.33
C THR A 124 20.42 -5.12 -4.15
N SER A 125 20.03 -4.44 -3.06
CA SER A 125 20.77 -4.39 -1.79
C SER A 125 19.85 -4.72 -0.62
N LYS A 126 20.43 -5.28 0.45
CA LYS A 126 19.79 -5.50 1.75
C LYS A 126 19.66 -4.20 2.56
N ASP A 127 20.37 -3.14 2.17
CA ASP A 127 20.42 -1.89 2.91
C ASP A 127 19.05 -1.20 2.95
N PRO A 128 18.66 -0.62 4.11
CA PRO A 128 17.47 0.20 4.19
C PRO A 128 17.54 1.39 3.23
N THR A 129 16.42 1.68 2.59
CA THR A 129 16.27 2.79 1.65
C THR A 129 14.89 3.42 1.77
N THR A 130 14.74 4.60 1.21
CA THR A 130 13.46 5.29 1.13
C THR A 130 12.87 5.15 -0.26
N ARG A 131 11.57 4.85 -0.34
CA ARG A 131 10.77 4.89 -1.57
C ARG A 131 9.68 5.94 -1.40
N THR A 132 9.46 6.72 -2.45
CA THR A 132 8.51 7.83 -2.42
C THR A 132 7.50 7.61 -3.53
N LEU A 133 6.23 7.66 -3.17
CA LEU A 133 5.11 7.53 -4.11
C LEU A 133 4.28 8.80 -4.09
N GLU A 134 4.06 9.38 -5.27
CA GLU A 134 3.09 10.45 -5.45
C GLU A 134 1.71 9.86 -5.71
N ILE A 135 0.69 10.33 -4.99
CA ILE A 135 -0.68 9.84 -5.08
C ILE A 135 -1.57 11.00 -5.49
N ALA A 136 -1.99 10.98 -6.75
CA ALA A 136 -2.84 12.02 -7.31
C ALA A 136 -4.21 12.06 -6.64
N ALA A 137 -4.64 13.25 -6.23
CA ALA A 137 -5.91 13.50 -5.56
C ALA A 137 -7.12 12.98 -6.36
N LYS A 138 -7.04 13.02 -7.69
CA LYS A 138 -8.10 12.53 -8.58
C LYS A 138 -8.45 11.05 -8.35
N GLY A 139 -7.49 10.24 -7.91
CA GLY A 139 -7.66 8.80 -7.62
C GLY A 139 -8.06 8.51 -6.17
N LEU A 140 -8.19 9.53 -5.33
CA LEU A 140 -8.48 9.37 -3.91
C LEU A 140 -9.98 9.38 -3.63
N ARG A 141 -10.43 8.40 -2.86
CA ARG A 141 -11.77 8.40 -2.26
C ARG A 141 -11.75 9.26 -1.00
N PHE A 142 -12.22 10.49 -1.14
CA PHE A 142 -12.35 11.42 -0.02
C PHE A 142 -13.71 11.25 0.69
N GLY A 143 -13.66 11.12 2.02
CA GLY A 143 -14.71 11.58 2.92
C GLY A 143 -14.68 13.10 3.11
N MET A 144 -15.41 13.62 4.10
CA MET A 144 -15.43 15.07 4.37
C MET A 144 -14.06 15.62 4.83
N THR A 145 -13.30 14.83 5.60
CA THR A 145 -12.03 15.28 6.22
C THR A 145 -10.91 14.24 6.11
N ALA A 146 -11.09 13.20 5.30
CA ALA A 146 -10.13 12.10 5.20
C ALA A 146 -10.14 11.44 3.83
N ALA A 147 -9.00 10.86 3.44
CA ALA A 147 -8.83 10.02 2.26
C ALA A 147 -8.62 8.57 2.71
N ALA A 148 -9.31 7.63 2.07
CA ALA A 148 -8.98 6.22 2.21
C ALA A 148 -7.92 5.83 1.18
N LEU A 149 -6.88 5.15 1.66
CA LEU A 149 -5.83 4.56 0.83
C LEU A 149 -5.75 3.07 1.13
N ASP A 150 -5.95 2.25 0.11
CA ASP A 150 -5.64 0.83 0.11
C ASP A 150 -4.33 0.63 -0.63
N PHE A 151 -3.30 0.16 0.08
CA PHE A 151 -2.03 -0.20 -0.51
C PHE A 151 -1.95 -1.71 -0.64
N ARG A 152 -1.61 -2.17 -1.84
CA ARG A 152 -1.25 -3.56 -2.09
C ARG A 152 0.14 -3.62 -2.71
N PHE A 153 0.98 -4.48 -2.16
CA PHE A 153 2.33 -4.74 -2.62
C PHE A 153 2.35 -6.13 -3.24
N ALA A 154 2.59 -6.24 -4.55
CA ALA A 154 2.80 -7.50 -5.23
C ALA A 154 4.29 -7.80 -5.31
N ILE A 155 4.73 -8.88 -4.68
CA ILE A 155 6.14 -9.23 -4.48
C ILE A 155 6.48 -10.34 -5.46
N ALA A 156 7.39 -10.08 -6.39
CA ALA A 156 7.61 -10.96 -7.55
C ALA A 156 8.17 -12.34 -7.17
N SER A 157 9.18 -12.38 -6.30
CA SER A 157 9.91 -13.60 -5.96
C SER A 157 10.29 -13.67 -4.48
N PRO A 158 9.32 -13.68 -3.55
CA PRO A 158 9.63 -13.80 -2.12
C PRO A 158 10.34 -15.13 -1.87
N GLU A 159 11.35 -15.13 -1.00
CA GLU A 159 12.20 -16.28 -0.77
C GLU A 159 12.51 -16.44 0.72
N SER A 160 12.69 -17.67 1.17
CA SER A 160 13.03 -17.95 2.56
C SER A 160 14.55 -18.04 2.76
N PRO A 161 15.10 -17.46 3.85
CA PRO A 161 16.47 -17.73 4.28
C PRO A 161 16.79 -19.22 4.43
N GLN A 162 15.80 -20.03 4.80
CA GLN A 162 15.92 -21.49 4.83
C GLN A 162 16.17 -22.10 3.46
N ALA A 163 15.43 -21.70 2.42
CA ALA A 163 15.64 -22.20 1.07
C ALA A 163 16.96 -21.71 0.44
N THR A 164 17.45 -20.54 0.84
CA THR A 164 18.77 -20.06 0.41
C THR A 164 19.91 -20.72 1.19
N GLY A 165 19.64 -21.28 2.36
CA GLY A 165 20.63 -21.89 3.25
C GLY A 165 21.32 -20.89 4.17
N GLU A 166 20.76 -19.70 4.35
CA GLU A 166 21.30 -18.62 5.20
C GLU A 166 20.91 -18.82 6.69
N SER A 167 19.74 -19.41 7.00
CA SER A 167 19.29 -19.70 8.37
C SER A 167 18.09 -20.66 8.40
N ASP A 168 17.53 -20.97 9.58
CA ASP A 168 16.30 -21.77 9.71
C ASP A 168 14.99 -20.97 9.50
N ASP A 169 15.09 -19.69 9.13
CA ASP A 169 13.91 -18.84 8.90
C ASP A 169 13.15 -19.29 7.63
N ALA A 170 11.97 -19.86 7.84
CA ALA A 170 11.11 -20.41 6.80
C ALA A 170 10.15 -19.37 6.17
N ARG A 171 10.13 -18.13 6.67
CA ARG A 171 9.27 -17.07 6.13
C ARG A 171 9.64 -16.76 4.69
N ARG A 172 8.66 -16.54 3.82
CA ARG A 172 8.90 -16.17 2.42
C ARG A 172 9.08 -14.65 2.36
N LEU A 173 10.29 -14.19 2.64
CA LEU A 173 10.63 -12.77 2.76
C LEU A 173 10.71 -12.10 1.39
N GLY A 174 10.09 -10.92 1.28
CA GLY A 174 10.15 -10.07 0.10
C GLY A 174 10.77 -8.73 0.44
N PHE A 175 9.98 -7.84 1.04
CA PHE A 175 10.46 -6.56 1.53
C PHE A 175 10.02 -6.32 2.98
N GLY A 176 10.81 -5.53 3.71
CA GLY A 176 10.57 -5.13 5.08
C GLY A 176 10.11 -3.70 5.10
N LEU A 177 9.00 -3.43 5.78
CA LEU A 177 8.51 -2.09 6.06
C LEU A 177 9.02 -1.66 7.44
N ARG A 178 9.68 -0.49 7.49
CA ARG A 178 10.15 0.14 8.74
C ARG A 178 9.16 1.19 9.18
N SER A 179 8.80 2.10 8.30
CA SER A 179 7.81 3.13 8.57
C SER A 179 7.20 3.68 7.29
N ILE A 180 6.07 4.37 7.44
CA ILE A 180 5.43 5.15 6.39
C ILE A 180 5.11 6.54 6.91
N ARG A 181 5.34 7.57 6.10
CA ARG A 181 4.95 8.95 6.38
C ARG A 181 4.18 9.51 5.20
N PHE A 182 3.13 10.26 5.48
CA PHE A 182 2.35 10.95 4.46
C PHE A 182 2.54 12.45 4.57
N SER A 183 2.67 13.14 3.45
CA SER A 183 2.68 14.61 3.39
C SER A 183 1.88 15.09 2.18
N LEU A 184 1.60 16.39 2.12
CA LEU A 184 1.05 17.00 0.92
C LEU A 184 2.15 17.16 -0.13
N ALA A 185 1.83 16.90 -1.40
CA ALA A 185 2.72 17.23 -2.50
C ALA A 185 2.98 18.76 -2.55
N PRO A 186 4.18 19.20 -2.97
CA PRO A 186 4.45 20.61 -3.19
C PRO A 186 3.46 21.20 -4.21
N GLY A 187 3.05 22.43 -3.94
CA GLY A 187 2.04 23.15 -4.72
C GLY A 187 2.56 23.86 -5.95
#